data_AF-A0A3C0C9J4-F1
#
_entry.id   AF-A0A3C0C9J4-F1
#
_cell.length_a   1.000
_cell.length_b   1.000
_cell.length_c   1.000
_cell.angle_alpha   90.00
_cell.angle_beta   90.00
_cell.angle_gamma   90.00
#
_symmetry.space_group_name_H-M   'P 1'
#
loop_
_entity.id
_entity.type
_entity.pdbx_description
1 polymer ?
#
loop_
_entity_poly.entity_id
_entity_poly.type
_entity_poly.pdbx_seq_one_letter_code
_entity_poly.pdbx_strand_id
1 'polypeptide(L)'
;MRALRLYAPSLIGDHTLCYIHADSAGESCVNEVRTNITYAEAGTDISSGHYSDKMTIVLPGGARLGEGDFLAAGDGDALLRWEYASGLFKVVKAGFLSVSSRVCIWKTISTAILTVSDKGSRGEREDTAGPELERLITAQGGVVSKKMIVPDERNVIARTLKEWCGEGFDLILTTGGTGLSQRDVTPEALMDIAEKTVPGFGEMMRMKTLKYTERAFLTRSLAVICGKTLVIAFPGSRRGAAQCFEAVVPALRHGVETLAGWDGECGEHPHIK
;
A
#
# COMPACT_ATOMS: atom_id res chain seq x y z
N MET A 1 7.05 -14.87 -10.04
CA MET A 1 7.45 -15.19 -11.45
C MET A 1 8.63 -14.32 -11.88
N ARG A 2 9.08 -14.36 -13.14
CA ARG A 2 10.17 -13.49 -13.66
C ARG A 2 9.76 -12.77 -14.94
N ALA A 3 10.20 -11.53 -15.12
CA ALA A 3 10.04 -10.81 -16.38
C ALA A 3 10.92 -11.45 -17.47
N LEU A 4 10.33 -11.85 -18.59
CA LEU A 4 11.01 -12.64 -19.63
C LEU A 4 11.63 -11.76 -20.71
N ARG A 5 10.98 -10.64 -21.04
CA ARG A 5 11.43 -9.69 -22.06
C ARG A 5 10.85 -8.32 -21.76
N LEU A 6 11.60 -7.29 -22.11
CA LEU A 6 11.22 -5.89 -21.99
C LEU A 6 11.35 -5.29 -23.39
N TYR A 7 10.23 -5.01 -24.04
CA TYR A 7 10.21 -4.62 -25.46
C TYR A 7 9.49 -3.30 -25.65
N ALA A 8 10.19 -2.27 -26.10
CA ALA A 8 9.65 -0.96 -26.47
C ALA A 8 10.07 -0.63 -27.92
N PRO A 9 9.18 -0.80 -28.92
CA PRO A 9 9.47 -0.40 -30.30
C PRO A 9 9.93 1.05 -30.42
N SER A 10 9.32 1.94 -29.63
CA SER A 10 9.62 3.37 -29.58
C SER A 10 11.02 3.69 -29.02
N LEU A 11 11.70 2.74 -28.38
CA LEU A 11 12.99 2.91 -27.69
C LEU A 11 14.09 1.96 -28.17
N ILE A 12 14.04 1.52 -29.44
CA ILE A 12 15.03 0.61 -30.07
C ILE A 12 14.76 -0.89 -29.77
N GLY A 13 13.51 -1.24 -29.45
CA GLY A 13 13.07 -2.63 -29.36
C GLY A 13 13.40 -3.26 -28.00
N ASP A 14 14.37 -4.17 -27.95
CA ASP A 14 14.66 -4.95 -26.75
C ASP A 14 15.54 -4.21 -25.74
N HIS A 15 15.13 -4.28 -24.47
CA HIS A 15 15.87 -3.72 -23.34
C HIS A 15 16.22 -4.80 -22.32
N THR A 16 17.42 -4.69 -21.74
CA THR A 16 17.82 -5.54 -20.60
C THR A 16 17.42 -4.91 -19.26
N LEU A 17 17.37 -3.58 -19.22
CA LEU A 17 17.09 -2.78 -18.03
C LEU A 17 16.34 -1.50 -18.44
N CYS A 18 15.29 -1.17 -17.71
CA CYS A 18 14.52 0.05 -17.87
C CYS A 18 14.37 0.74 -16.51
N TYR A 19 14.52 2.06 -16.49
CA TYR A 19 14.05 2.89 -15.39
C TYR A 19 12.63 3.33 -15.67
N ILE A 20 11.69 2.91 -14.82
CA ILE A 20 10.27 3.27 -14.92
C ILE A 20 9.92 4.31 -13.85
N HIS A 21 9.23 5.37 -14.25
CA HIS A 21 8.78 6.42 -13.32
C HIS A 21 7.53 7.12 -13.87
N ALA A 22 6.91 7.96 -13.06
CA ALA A 22 5.88 8.91 -13.51
C ALA A 22 6.47 10.32 -13.56
N ASP A 23 6.12 11.09 -14.58
CA ASP A 23 6.54 12.49 -14.67
C ASP A 23 5.71 13.41 -13.74
N SER A 24 5.95 14.73 -13.82
CA SER A 24 5.22 15.71 -13.00
C SER A 24 3.72 15.80 -13.29
N ALA A 25 3.26 15.30 -14.45
CA ALA A 25 1.85 15.19 -14.80
C ALA A 25 1.24 13.84 -14.37
N GLY A 26 2.05 12.91 -13.85
CA GLY A 26 1.63 11.56 -13.47
C GLY A 26 1.62 10.58 -14.65
N GLU A 27 2.17 10.97 -15.80
CA GLU A 27 2.24 10.12 -16.99
C GLU A 27 3.42 9.16 -16.89
N SER A 28 3.24 7.93 -17.37
CA SER A 28 4.27 6.88 -17.29
C SER A 28 5.42 7.15 -18.26
N CYS A 29 6.64 6.97 -17.76
CA CYS A 29 7.88 7.15 -18.49
C CYS A 29 8.77 5.92 -18.38
N VAL A 30 9.51 5.64 -19.45
CA VAL A 30 10.55 4.61 -19.53
C VAL A 30 11.83 5.30 -20.00
N ASN A 31 12.89 5.26 -19.18
CA ASN A 31 14.17 5.91 -19.47
C ASN A 31 14.01 7.39 -19.87
N GLU A 32 13.23 8.16 -19.09
CA GLU A 32 12.94 9.61 -19.31
C GLU A 32 12.04 9.91 -20.52
N VAL A 33 11.56 8.90 -21.23
CA VAL A 33 10.65 9.07 -22.38
C VAL A 33 9.24 8.66 -21.97
N ARG A 34 8.25 9.55 -22.17
CA ARG A 34 6.84 9.22 -22.00
C ARG A 34 6.48 8.01 -22.86
N THR A 35 6.03 6.94 -22.22
CA THR A 35 5.77 5.68 -22.90
C THR A 35 4.69 4.93 -22.12
N ASN A 36 3.62 4.58 -22.83
CA ASN A 36 2.58 3.71 -22.30
C ASN A 36 3.17 2.33 -22.01
N ILE A 37 2.88 1.78 -20.83
CA ILE A 37 3.41 0.48 -20.39
C ILE A 37 2.27 -0.53 -20.37
N THR A 38 2.48 -1.73 -20.90
CA THR A 38 1.51 -2.84 -20.91
C THR A 38 2.23 -4.18 -20.66
N TYR A 39 1.49 -5.29 -20.59
CA TYR A 39 2.08 -6.62 -20.56
C TYR A 39 1.52 -7.54 -21.64
N ALA A 40 2.28 -8.59 -21.92
CA ALA A 40 1.85 -9.72 -22.73
C ALA A 40 2.34 -11.03 -22.11
N GLU A 41 1.65 -12.12 -22.38
CA GLU A 41 2.15 -13.46 -22.04
C GLU A 41 3.19 -13.93 -23.07
N ALA A 42 4.06 -14.84 -22.64
CA ALA A 42 5.02 -15.48 -23.53
C ALA A 42 4.31 -16.20 -24.69
N GLY A 43 4.76 -15.93 -25.92
CA GLY A 43 4.18 -16.48 -27.15
C GLY A 43 3.21 -15.54 -27.87
N THR A 44 2.80 -14.43 -27.25
CA THR A 44 2.02 -13.38 -27.92
C THR A 44 2.86 -12.67 -28.99
N ASP A 45 2.27 -12.42 -30.17
CA ASP A 45 2.87 -11.53 -31.17
C ASP A 45 2.76 -10.08 -30.71
N ILE A 46 3.88 -9.50 -30.29
CA ILE A 46 3.99 -8.12 -29.81
C ILE A 46 4.49 -7.15 -30.88
N SER A 47 4.66 -7.61 -32.12
CA SER A 47 5.18 -6.79 -33.24
C SER A 47 4.11 -5.99 -33.98
N SER A 48 2.83 -6.23 -33.70
CA SER A 48 1.71 -5.65 -34.44
C SER A 48 0.57 -5.15 -33.54
N GLY A 49 -0.25 -4.24 -34.07
CA GLY A 49 -1.52 -3.83 -33.46
C GLY A 49 -1.37 -3.09 -32.12
N HIS A 50 -1.88 -3.70 -31.04
CA HIS A 50 -2.05 -3.08 -29.72
C HIS A 50 -0.73 -2.72 -28.99
N TYR A 51 0.39 -3.36 -29.37
CA TYR A 51 1.69 -3.26 -28.68
C TYR A 51 2.70 -2.35 -29.38
N SER A 52 2.44 -1.95 -30.63
CA SER A 52 3.46 -1.34 -31.50
C SER A 52 3.98 0.03 -31.05
N ASP A 53 3.26 0.71 -30.15
CA ASP A 53 3.59 2.03 -29.62
C ASP A 53 3.82 2.03 -28.09
N LYS A 54 3.94 0.84 -27.48
CA LYS A 54 4.01 0.67 -26.01
C LYS A 54 5.26 -0.07 -25.59
N MET A 55 5.69 0.21 -24.35
CA MET A 55 6.58 -0.68 -23.64
C MET A 55 5.80 -1.91 -23.16
N THR A 56 6.20 -3.08 -23.62
CA THR A 56 5.55 -4.36 -23.29
C THR A 56 6.46 -5.18 -22.38
N ILE A 57 5.96 -5.48 -21.18
CA ILE A 57 6.59 -6.41 -20.25
C ILE A 57 6.08 -7.81 -20.56
N VAL A 58 6.95 -8.70 -21.03
CA VAL A 58 6.56 -10.09 -21.32
C VAL A 58 6.69 -10.93 -20.06
N LEU A 59 5.58 -11.53 -19.65
CA LEU A 59 5.47 -12.39 -18.47
C LEU A 59 5.29 -13.86 -18.88
N PRO A 60 5.59 -14.84 -18.01
CA PRO A 60 5.28 -16.23 -18.27
C PRO A 60 3.77 -16.44 -18.47
N GLY A 61 3.38 -17.48 -19.22
CA GLY A 61 1.97 -17.81 -19.42
C GLY A 61 1.25 -18.09 -18.09
N GLY A 62 -0.01 -17.64 -17.99
CA GLY A 62 -0.81 -17.75 -16.78
C GLY A 62 -0.73 -16.52 -15.85
N ALA A 63 0.01 -15.48 -16.23
CA ALA A 63 0.05 -14.21 -15.51
C ALA A 63 -1.29 -13.47 -15.69
N ARG A 64 -2.19 -13.60 -14.71
CA ARG A 64 -3.51 -12.95 -14.73
C ARG A 64 -3.53 -11.79 -13.74
N LEU A 65 -3.43 -10.57 -14.26
CA LEU A 65 -3.67 -9.35 -13.49
C LEU A 65 -5.16 -9.02 -13.47
N GLY A 66 -5.75 -8.92 -12.28
CA GLY A 66 -7.08 -8.37 -12.08
C GLY A 66 -7.09 -6.84 -12.20
N GLU A 67 -8.29 -6.26 -12.33
CA GLU A 67 -8.45 -4.80 -12.33
C GLU A 67 -7.87 -4.18 -11.05
N GLY A 68 -6.97 -3.22 -11.22
CA GLY A 68 -6.33 -2.51 -10.11
C GLY A 68 -5.16 -3.24 -9.45
N ASP A 69 -4.92 -4.53 -9.76
CA ASP A 69 -3.77 -5.28 -9.26
C ASP A 69 -2.45 -4.63 -9.68
N PHE A 70 -1.38 -4.97 -8.96
CA PHE A 70 -0.08 -4.40 -9.20
C PHE A 70 0.89 -5.45 -9.72
N LEU A 71 1.77 -5.05 -10.64
CA LEU A 71 3.00 -5.77 -10.92
C LEU A 71 4.12 -5.15 -10.08
N ALA A 72 4.56 -5.90 -9.06
CA ALA A 72 5.67 -5.51 -8.20
C ALA A 72 6.96 -6.16 -8.72
N ALA A 73 8.01 -5.36 -8.92
CA ALA A 73 9.34 -5.83 -9.30
C ALA A 73 10.32 -5.62 -8.14
N GLY A 74 11.24 -6.58 -7.95
CA GLY A 74 12.25 -6.50 -6.89
C GLY A 74 11.63 -6.39 -5.50
N ASP A 75 10.64 -7.24 -5.19
CA ASP A 75 9.91 -7.23 -3.92
C ASP A 75 9.24 -5.88 -3.58
N GLY A 76 8.85 -5.12 -4.62
CA GLY A 76 8.18 -3.83 -4.48
C GLY A 76 9.10 -2.63 -4.61
N ASP A 77 10.33 -2.80 -5.09
CA ASP A 77 11.22 -1.69 -5.45
C ASP A 77 10.63 -0.82 -6.57
N ALA A 78 9.99 -1.44 -7.56
CA ALA A 78 9.15 -0.76 -8.54
C ALA A 78 7.74 -1.33 -8.51
N LEU A 79 6.74 -0.47 -8.68
CA LEU A 79 5.33 -0.84 -8.57
C LEU A 79 4.52 -0.21 -9.69
N LEU A 80 3.86 -1.06 -10.47
CA LEU A 80 3.02 -0.70 -11.61
C LEU A 80 1.59 -1.15 -11.34
N ARG A 81 0.60 -0.26 -11.40
CA ARG A 81 -0.81 -0.60 -11.21
C ARG A 81 -1.48 -0.85 -12.55
N TRP A 82 -2.15 -1.98 -12.69
CA TRP A 82 -2.86 -2.37 -13.90
C TRP A 82 -4.24 -1.71 -14.00
N GLU A 83 -4.55 -1.14 -15.16
CA GLU A 83 -5.87 -0.60 -15.50
C GLU A 83 -6.42 -1.36 -16.71
N TYR A 84 -7.42 -2.20 -16.49
CA TYR A 84 -8.03 -3.07 -17.50
C TYR A 84 -8.75 -2.26 -18.58
N ALA A 85 -9.40 -1.16 -18.21
CA ALA A 85 -10.13 -0.31 -19.16
C ALA A 85 -9.23 0.31 -20.24
N SER A 86 -7.99 0.66 -19.89
CA SER A 86 -7.00 1.21 -20.81
C SER A 86 -6.07 0.13 -21.37
N GLY A 87 -5.93 -1.00 -20.69
CA GLY A 87 -4.93 -2.03 -20.99
C GLY A 87 -3.50 -1.56 -20.71
N LEU A 88 -3.35 -0.62 -19.78
CA LEU A 88 -2.08 0.04 -19.45
C LEU A 88 -1.76 -0.07 -17.96
N PHE A 89 -0.46 -0.03 -17.66
CA PHE A 89 0.02 0.23 -16.31
C PHE A 89 0.17 1.72 -16.06
N LYS A 90 -0.13 2.13 -14.82
CA LYS A 90 0.35 3.38 -14.24
C LYS A 90 1.50 3.12 -13.29
N VAL A 91 2.54 3.93 -13.36
CA VAL A 91 3.66 3.84 -12.41
C VAL A 91 3.26 4.42 -11.06
N VAL A 92 3.30 3.60 -10.02
CA VAL A 92 2.97 3.98 -8.64
C VAL A 92 4.22 4.22 -7.80
N LYS A 93 5.24 3.39 -8.00
CA LYS A 93 6.57 3.56 -7.41
C LYS A 93 7.61 3.41 -8.50
N ALA A 94 8.41 4.46 -8.69
CA ALA A 94 9.50 4.46 -9.64
C ALA A 94 10.58 3.47 -9.22
N GLY A 95 11.27 2.89 -10.20
CA GLY A 95 12.34 1.94 -9.94
C GLY A 95 12.86 1.30 -11.21
N PHE A 96 13.76 0.34 -11.03
CA PHE A 96 14.35 -0.39 -12.15
C PHE A 96 13.62 -1.70 -12.41
N LEU A 97 13.33 -1.96 -13.68
CA LEU A 97 12.82 -3.23 -14.16
C LEU A 97 13.84 -3.84 -15.11
N SER A 98 14.33 -5.03 -14.80
CA SER A 98 15.26 -5.77 -15.66
C SER A 98 14.65 -7.06 -16.18
N VAL A 99 15.15 -7.54 -17.32
CA VAL A 99 14.90 -8.92 -17.75
C VAL A 99 15.40 -9.87 -16.67
N SER A 100 14.68 -10.95 -16.45
CA SER A 100 14.89 -11.91 -15.37
C SER A 100 14.67 -11.37 -13.96
N SER A 101 14.30 -10.11 -13.75
CA SER A 101 13.88 -9.63 -12.41
C SER A 101 12.73 -10.48 -11.88
N ARG A 102 12.74 -10.73 -10.56
CA ARG A 102 11.57 -11.32 -9.90
C ARG A 102 10.44 -10.31 -9.94
N VAL A 103 9.29 -10.77 -10.41
CA VAL A 103 8.05 -10.00 -10.40
C VAL A 103 6.94 -10.82 -9.76
N CYS A 104 6.07 -10.16 -9.03
CA CYS A 104 4.89 -10.74 -8.40
C CYS A 104 3.68 -9.87 -8.72
N ILE A 105 2.53 -10.54 -8.81
CA ILE A 105 1.25 -9.85 -8.89
C ILE A 105 0.83 -9.61 -7.45
N TRP A 106 0.67 -8.35 -7.08
CA TRP A 106 0.12 -7.97 -5.80
C TRP A 106 -1.35 -7.65 -5.98
N LYS A 107 -2.20 -8.39 -5.26
CA LYS A 107 -3.59 -7.98 -5.11
C LYS A 107 -3.67 -6.63 -4.41
N THR A 108 -4.64 -5.86 -4.85
CA THR A 108 -4.95 -4.55 -4.25
C THR A 108 -5.36 -4.71 -2.80
N ILE A 109 -4.75 -3.95 -1.90
CA ILE A 109 -5.20 -3.84 -0.50
C ILE A 109 -6.20 -2.69 -0.41
N SER A 110 -7.50 -3.00 -0.32
CA SER A 110 -8.55 -2.01 -0.11
C SER A 110 -8.37 -1.36 1.26
N THR A 111 -8.10 -0.05 1.27
CA THR A 111 -7.70 0.67 2.48
C THR A 111 -8.66 1.82 2.79
N ALA A 112 -8.92 2.05 4.09
CA ALA A 112 -9.53 3.28 4.57
C ALA A 112 -8.64 4.00 5.60
N ILE A 113 -8.77 5.32 5.70
CA ILE A 113 -8.00 6.13 6.65
C ILE A 113 -8.93 6.97 7.53
N LEU A 114 -8.79 6.81 8.84
CA LEU A 114 -9.53 7.57 9.85
C LEU A 114 -8.59 8.48 10.64
N THR A 115 -8.73 9.79 10.46
CA THR A 115 -8.01 10.77 11.27
C THR A 115 -8.85 11.13 12.50
N VAL A 116 -8.28 10.97 13.68
CA VAL A 116 -8.91 11.29 14.97
C VAL A 116 -8.30 12.58 15.50
N SER A 117 -9.10 13.65 15.53
CA SER A 117 -8.66 14.97 15.98
C SER A 117 -9.85 15.89 16.21
N ASP A 118 -10.06 16.32 17.46
CA ASP A 118 -11.06 17.33 17.84
C ASP A 118 -10.97 18.61 17.00
N LYS A 119 -9.74 19.11 16.79
CA LYS A 119 -9.51 20.32 15.98
C LYS A 119 -9.70 20.05 14.50
N GLY A 120 -9.25 18.88 14.03
CA GLY A 120 -9.39 18.47 12.63
C GLY A 120 -10.85 18.32 12.23
N SER A 121 -11.67 17.70 13.08
CA SER A 121 -13.10 17.51 12.82
C SER A 121 -13.90 18.81 12.77
N ARG A 122 -13.37 19.90 13.34
CA ARG A 122 -13.94 21.25 13.26
C ARG A 122 -13.33 22.12 12.17
N GLY A 123 -12.39 21.58 11.38
CA GLY A 123 -11.67 22.36 10.35
C GLY A 123 -10.67 23.38 10.91
N GLU A 124 -10.36 23.32 12.21
CA GLU A 124 -9.43 24.24 12.89
C GLU A 124 -7.96 23.84 12.72
N ARG A 125 -7.72 22.64 12.17
CA ARG A 125 -6.38 22.10 11.93
C ARG A 125 -6.39 21.23 10.68
N GLU A 126 -5.44 21.47 9.80
CA GLU A 126 -5.20 20.62 8.64
C GLU A 126 -4.64 19.26 9.04
N ASP A 127 -5.20 18.20 8.46
CA ASP A 127 -4.67 16.84 8.60
C ASP A 127 -3.45 16.64 7.70
N THR A 128 -2.32 16.35 8.32
CA THR A 128 -1.05 16.09 7.63
C THR A 128 -0.60 14.63 7.77
N ALA A 129 -1.22 13.86 8.65
CA ALA A 129 -0.83 12.47 8.91
C ALA A 129 -1.63 11.50 8.04
N GLY A 130 -2.93 11.75 7.84
CA GLY A 130 -3.77 10.95 6.94
C GLY A 130 -3.24 10.89 5.51
N PRO A 131 -2.94 12.03 4.85
CA PRO A 131 -2.34 12.05 3.52
C PRO A 131 -0.97 11.37 3.45
N GLU A 132 -0.17 11.42 4.52
CA GLU A 132 1.11 10.72 4.56
C GLU A 132 0.93 9.21 4.63
N LEU A 133 -0.01 8.72 5.44
CA LEU A 133 -0.35 7.29 5.49
C LEU A 133 -0.90 6.80 4.15
N GLU A 134 -1.71 7.60 3.46
CA GLU A 134 -2.20 7.31 2.10
C GLU A 134 -1.04 7.13 1.11
N ARG A 135 -0.09 8.08 1.10
CA ARG A 135 1.09 8.00 0.25
C ARG A 135 1.92 6.74 0.54
N LEU A 136 2.11 6.42 1.82
CA LEU A 136 2.91 5.27 2.26
C LEU A 136 2.26 3.94 1.91
N ILE A 137 0.95 3.78 2.14
CA ILE A 137 0.25 2.53 1.81
C ILE A 137 0.07 2.34 0.30
N THR A 138 -0.08 3.44 -0.46
CA THR A 138 -0.12 3.39 -1.94
C THR A 138 1.17 2.80 -2.50
N ALA A 139 2.32 3.17 -1.95
CA ALA A 139 3.61 2.60 -2.31
C ALA A 139 3.77 1.11 -1.93
N GLN A 140 2.81 0.54 -1.20
CA GLN A 140 2.75 -0.86 -0.80
C GLN A 140 1.59 -1.61 -1.48
N GLY A 141 1.00 -1.04 -2.54
CA GLY A 141 -0.11 -1.64 -3.28
C GLY A 141 -1.47 -1.54 -2.57
N GLY A 142 -1.63 -0.60 -1.65
CA GLY A 142 -2.94 -0.24 -1.12
C GLY A 142 -3.63 0.84 -1.95
N VAL A 143 -4.95 0.84 -1.93
CA VAL A 143 -5.78 1.85 -2.57
C VAL A 143 -6.71 2.42 -1.51
N VAL A 144 -6.57 3.72 -1.24
CA VAL A 144 -7.40 4.41 -0.26
C VAL A 144 -8.68 4.89 -0.94
N SER A 145 -9.80 4.22 -0.68
CA SER A 145 -11.11 4.60 -1.26
C SER A 145 -12.02 5.34 -0.28
N LYS A 146 -11.66 5.38 1.01
CA LYS A 146 -12.42 6.12 2.03
C LYS A 146 -11.52 6.81 3.03
N LYS A 147 -11.83 8.09 3.31
CA LYS A 147 -11.14 8.94 4.29
C LYS A 147 -12.16 9.73 5.09
N MET A 148 -11.92 9.88 6.40
CA MET A 148 -12.77 10.68 7.28
C MET A 148 -11.96 11.26 8.43
N ILE A 149 -12.39 12.43 8.92
CA ILE A 149 -11.88 13.03 10.16
C ILE A 149 -12.99 13.01 11.20
N VAL A 150 -12.72 12.48 12.39
CA VAL A 150 -13.67 12.39 13.51
C VAL A 150 -13.09 13.02 14.78
N PRO A 151 -13.93 13.50 15.71
CA PRO A 151 -13.46 13.98 17.01
C PRO A 151 -12.92 12.84 17.88
N ASP A 152 -12.20 13.18 18.94
CA ASP A 152 -11.64 12.26 19.93
C ASP A 152 -12.72 11.67 20.87
N GLU A 153 -13.76 11.08 20.27
CA GLU A 153 -14.91 10.51 20.95
C GLU A 153 -14.95 8.99 20.71
N ARG A 154 -14.67 8.22 21.77
CA ARG A 154 -14.49 6.75 21.71
C ARG A 154 -15.60 6.04 20.92
N ASN A 155 -16.86 6.37 21.21
CA ASN A 155 -18.03 5.77 20.56
C ASN A 155 -18.14 6.12 19.07
N VAL A 156 -17.72 7.33 18.68
CA VAL A 156 -17.73 7.76 17.28
C VAL A 156 -16.66 6.99 16.50
N ILE A 157 -15.43 6.93 17.05
CA ILE A 157 -14.31 6.20 16.45
C ILE A 157 -14.68 4.72 16.28
N ALA A 158 -15.13 4.05 17.36
CA ALA A 158 -15.48 2.63 17.32
C ALA A 158 -16.61 2.33 16.33
N ARG A 159 -17.65 3.18 16.27
CA ARG A 159 -18.76 3.02 15.32
C ARG A 159 -18.27 3.13 13.88
N THR A 160 -17.49 4.16 13.55
CA THR A 160 -16.95 4.37 12.20
C THR A 160 -16.07 3.20 11.77
N LEU A 161 -15.17 2.75 12.66
CA LEU A 161 -14.30 1.61 12.36
C LEU A 161 -15.10 0.33 12.13
N LYS A 162 -16.12 0.07 12.96
CA LYS A 162 -16.98 -1.12 12.81
C LYS A 162 -17.80 -1.10 11.53
N GLU A 163 -18.31 0.07 11.14
CA GLU A 163 -19.01 0.27 9.86
C GLU A 163 -18.07 -0.08 8.69
N TRP A 164 -16.86 0.46 8.69
CA TRP A 164 -15.89 0.21 7.63
C TRP A 164 -15.40 -1.24 7.60
N CYS A 165 -15.25 -1.90 8.74
CA CYS A 165 -14.98 -3.35 8.76
C CYS A 165 -16.14 -4.12 8.10
N GLY A 166 -17.39 -3.69 8.31
CA GLY A 166 -18.58 -4.24 7.66
C GLY A 166 -18.66 -3.96 6.15
N GLU A 167 -18.05 -2.87 5.67
CA GLU A 167 -17.90 -2.56 4.24
C GLU A 167 -16.85 -3.44 3.53
N GLY A 168 -16.05 -4.20 4.29
CA GLY A 168 -15.10 -5.16 3.73
C GLY A 168 -13.76 -4.56 3.30
N PHE A 169 -13.30 -3.49 3.95
CA PHE A 169 -11.92 -3.03 3.80
C PHE A 169 -10.93 -4.10 4.29
N ASP A 170 -9.83 -4.30 3.58
CA ASP A 170 -8.77 -5.22 4.00
C ASP A 170 -7.93 -4.61 5.14
N LEU A 171 -7.76 -3.28 5.08
CA LEU A 171 -6.92 -2.51 5.99
C LEU A 171 -7.58 -1.18 6.37
N ILE A 172 -7.58 -0.85 7.65
CA ILE A 172 -7.94 0.47 8.15
C ILE A 172 -6.77 1.05 8.94
N LEU A 173 -6.32 2.24 8.53
CA LEU A 173 -5.27 2.98 9.24
C LEU A 173 -5.92 4.13 9.98
N THR A 174 -5.69 4.24 11.28
CA THR A 174 -6.10 5.41 12.05
C THR A 174 -4.90 6.25 12.45
N THR A 175 -5.11 7.56 12.62
CA THR A 175 -4.05 8.45 13.09
C THR A 175 -4.58 9.46 14.09
N GLY A 176 -3.89 9.61 15.22
CA GLY A 176 -4.31 10.49 16.32
C GLY A 176 -4.96 9.75 17.49
N GLY A 177 -5.06 10.43 18.64
CA GLY A 177 -5.69 9.89 19.85
C GLY A 177 -4.95 8.72 20.53
N THR A 178 -3.64 8.53 20.28
CA THR A 178 -2.83 7.41 20.83
C THR A 178 -1.84 7.80 21.92
N GLY A 179 -1.89 9.05 22.39
CA GLY A 179 -1.04 9.53 23.48
C GLY A 179 -1.54 9.15 24.88
N LEU A 180 -1.14 9.93 25.89
CA LEU A 180 -1.48 9.75 27.30
C LEU A 180 -2.50 10.79 27.81
N SER A 181 -3.02 11.67 26.94
CA SER A 181 -4.06 12.63 27.31
C SER A 181 -5.37 11.92 27.66
N GLN A 182 -6.20 12.55 28.48
CA GLN A 182 -7.57 12.07 28.73
C GLN A 182 -8.44 12.02 27.45
N ARG A 183 -8.10 12.84 26.44
CA ARG A 183 -8.75 12.82 25.12
C ARG A 183 -8.21 11.71 24.21
N ASP A 184 -7.01 11.18 24.46
CA ASP A 184 -6.44 10.13 23.63
C ASP A 184 -7.18 8.81 23.90
N VAL A 185 -8.19 8.49 23.07
CA VAL A 185 -9.09 7.33 23.25
C VAL A 185 -9.12 6.36 22.06
N THR A 186 -8.26 6.56 21.06
CA THR A 186 -8.22 5.73 19.84
C THR A 186 -7.89 4.26 20.16
N PRO A 187 -6.89 3.92 21.00
CA PRO A 187 -6.62 2.54 21.40
C PRO A 187 -7.83 1.85 22.03
N GLU A 188 -8.53 2.54 22.92
CA GLU A 188 -9.75 2.05 23.58
C GLU A 188 -10.90 1.80 22.59
N ALA A 189 -11.04 2.64 21.58
CA ALA A 189 -12.03 2.49 20.53
C ALA A 189 -11.71 1.31 19.59
N LEU A 190 -10.43 1.06 19.30
CA LEU A 190 -10.01 -0.15 18.58
C LEU A 190 -10.34 -1.40 19.39
N MET A 191 -10.10 -1.38 20.70
CA MET A 191 -10.41 -2.51 21.58
C MET A 191 -11.92 -2.82 21.65
N ASP A 192 -12.80 -1.83 21.51
CA ASP A 192 -14.25 -2.04 21.49
C ASP A 192 -14.75 -2.85 20.29
N ILE A 193 -14.00 -2.84 19.18
CA ILE A 193 -14.33 -3.57 17.94
C ILE A 193 -13.49 -4.82 17.73
N ALA A 194 -12.49 -5.05 18.59
CA ALA A 194 -11.51 -6.10 18.42
C ALA A 194 -12.12 -7.49 18.65
N GLU A 195 -11.99 -8.36 17.66
CA GLU A 195 -12.17 -9.81 17.84
C GLU A 195 -10.87 -10.45 18.32
N LYS A 196 -9.73 -9.97 17.81
CA LYS A 196 -8.38 -10.35 18.25
C LYS A 196 -7.50 -9.13 18.31
N THR A 197 -6.59 -9.09 19.28
CA THR A 197 -5.53 -8.08 19.33
C THR A 197 -4.28 -8.59 18.63
N VAL A 198 -3.51 -7.67 18.04
CA VAL A 198 -2.21 -7.97 17.41
C VAL A 198 -1.15 -7.06 18.03
N PRO A 199 -0.76 -7.31 19.30
CA PRO A 199 0.08 -6.39 20.07
C PRO A 199 1.46 -6.16 19.44
N GLY A 200 1.97 -7.13 18.66
CA GLY A 200 3.25 -7.06 17.95
C GLY A 200 3.42 -5.82 17.05
N PHE A 201 2.33 -5.28 16.49
CA PHE A 201 2.39 -4.01 15.74
C PHE A 201 2.81 -2.85 16.64
N GLY A 202 2.17 -2.72 17.81
CA GLY A 202 2.50 -1.68 18.79
C GLY A 202 3.91 -1.83 19.35
N GLU A 203 4.32 -3.06 19.63
CA GLU A 203 5.66 -3.39 20.08
C GLU A 203 6.72 -2.98 19.06
N MET A 204 6.50 -3.31 17.79
CA MET A 204 7.44 -3.00 16.72
C MET A 204 7.50 -1.49 16.43
N MET A 205 6.36 -0.80 16.42
CA MET A 205 6.30 0.65 16.33
C MET A 205 7.15 1.31 17.43
N ARG A 206 6.96 0.93 18.70
CA ARG A 206 7.75 1.48 19.81
C ARG A 206 9.24 1.14 19.68
N MET A 207 9.56 -0.14 19.46
CA MET A 207 10.95 -0.63 19.41
C MET A 207 11.76 0.04 18.30
N LYS A 208 11.21 0.11 17.08
CA LYS A 208 11.94 0.66 15.93
C LYS A 208 12.01 2.18 15.92
N THR A 209 11.09 2.87 16.61
CA THR A 209 11.07 4.33 16.63
C THR A 209 11.82 4.95 17.82
N LEU A 210 12.19 4.17 18.84
CA LEU A 210 13.06 4.62 19.95
C LEU A 210 14.35 5.28 19.48
N LYS A 211 14.96 4.80 18.38
CA LYS A 211 16.16 5.39 17.79
C LYS A 211 15.96 6.83 17.29
N TYR A 212 14.73 7.26 17.04
CA TYR A 212 14.40 8.61 16.60
C TYR A 212 13.97 9.52 17.75
N THR A 213 13.36 8.97 18.80
CA THR A 213 12.91 9.72 19.97
C THR A 213 12.69 8.81 21.16
N GLU A 214 13.21 9.20 22.32
CA GLU A 214 12.98 8.50 23.59
C GLU A 214 11.50 8.46 23.98
N ARG A 215 10.69 9.40 23.47
CA ARG A 215 9.24 9.45 23.74
C ARG A 215 8.46 8.36 23.00
N ALA A 216 9.11 7.60 22.12
CA ALA A 216 8.47 6.57 21.29
C ALA A 216 7.68 5.56 22.12
N PHE A 217 8.18 5.15 23.29
CA PHE A 217 7.50 4.16 24.12
C PHE A 217 6.19 4.66 24.76
N LEU A 218 5.93 5.97 24.76
CA LEU A 218 4.73 6.56 25.35
C LEU A 218 3.48 6.40 24.47
N THR A 219 3.63 6.07 23.18
CA THR A 219 2.47 5.82 22.33
C THR A 219 1.78 4.52 22.70
N ARG A 220 0.46 4.59 22.78
CA ARG A 220 -0.44 3.46 23.00
C ARG A 220 -0.95 2.87 21.68
N SER A 221 -0.26 3.15 20.57
CA SER A 221 -0.51 2.58 19.25
C SER A 221 -0.53 1.05 19.30
N LEU A 222 -1.49 0.44 18.61
CA LEU A 222 -1.72 -1.00 18.55
C LEU A 222 -2.48 -1.37 17.27
N ALA A 223 -2.58 -2.67 17.00
CA ALA A 223 -3.42 -3.21 15.95
C ALA A 223 -4.42 -4.24 16.48
N VAL A 224 -5.57 -4.35 15.83
CA VAL A 224 -6.63 -5.32 16.11
C VAL A 224 -7.16 -5.91 14.81
N ILE A 225 -7.82 -7.06 14.92
CA ILE A 225 -8.56 -7.70 13.83
C ILE A 225 -10.06 -7.57 14.14
N CYS A 226 -10.83 -7.18 13.14
CA CYS A 226 -12.29 -7.17 13.14
C CYS A 226 -12.76 -7.81 11.83
N GLY A 227 -13.40 -8.99 11.89
CA GLY A 227 -13.69 -9.82 10.73
C GLY A 227 -12.44 -10.14 9.91
N LYS A 228 -12.42 -9.70 8.64
CA LYS A 228 -11.27 -9.85 7.72
C LYS A 228 -10.45 -8.56 7.58
N THR A 229 -10.68 -7.58 8.45
CA THR A 229 -10.03 -6.28 8.39
C THR A 229 -8.96 -6.17 9.46
N LEU A 230 -7.74 -5.76 9.05
CA LEU A 230 -6.69 -5.34 9.98
C LEU A 230 -6.86 -3.85 10.26
N VAL A 231 -6.95 -3.47 11.54
CA VAL A 231 -7.07 -2.06 11.96
C VAL A 231 -5.84 -1.67 12.77
N ILE A 232 -5.13 -0.63 12.36
CA ILE A 232 -3.88 -0.19 13.01
C ILE A 232 -3.98 1.28 13.40
N ALA A 233 -3.68 1.61 14.65
CA ALA A 233 -3.63 2.98 15.13
C ALA A 233 -2.21 3.54 15.14
N PHE A 234 -2.02 4.70 14.51
CA PHE A 234 -0.75 5.43 14.42
C PHE A 234 -0.79 6.75 15.22
N PRO A 235 0.38 7.31 15.58
CA PRO A 235 0.47 8.65 16.19
C PRO A 235 -0.05 9.77 15.28
N GLY A 236 -0.69 10.79 15.85
CA GLY A 236 -1.32 11.90 15.09
C GLY A 236 -0.37 12.91 14.44
N SER A 237 0.94 12.82 14.65
CA SER A 237 1.91 13.68 13.94
C SER A 237 2.35 13.01 12.64
N ARG A 238 2.45 13.77 11.55
CA ARG A 238 2.93 13.26 10.25
C ARG A 238 4.21 12.43 10.37
N ARG A 239 5.21 12.96 11.10
CA ARG A 239 6.49 12.28 11.35
C ARG A 239 6.30 10.99 12.15
N GLY A 240 5.52 11.02 13.23
CA GLY A 240 5.28 9.84 14.08
C GLY A 240 4.54 8.74 13.34
N ALA A 241 3.51 9.09 12.57
CA ALA A 241 2.78 8.17 11.70
C ALA A 241 3.72 7.50 10.68
N ALA A 242 4.51 8.29 9.95
CA ALA A 242 5.44 7.77 8.94
C ALA A 242 6.48 6.80 9.54
N GLN A 243 7.12 7.19 10.64
CA GLN A 243 8.13 6.36 11.31
C GLN A 243 7.54 5.06 11.88
N CYS A 244 6.31 5.12 12.39
CA CYS A 244 5.61 3.94 12.89
C CYS A 244 5.14 3.03 11.74
N PHE A 245 4.69 3.59 10.62
CA PHE A 245 4.34 2.82 9.43
C PHE A 245 5.56 2.08 8.88
N GLU A 246 6.70 2.76 8.74
CA GLU A 246 7.97 2.13 8.33
C GLU A 246 8.41 0.99 9.26
N ALA A 247 8.08 1.08 10.55
CA ALA A 247 8.40 0.02 11.50
C ALA A 247 7.63 -1.29 11.24
N VAL A 248 6.41 -1.20 10.70
CA VAL A 248 5.50 -2.35 10.56
C VAL A 248 5.28 -2.79 9.11
N VAL A 249 5.65 -1.95 8.13
CA VAL A 249 5.49 -2.24 6.69
C VAL A 249 6.06 -3.60 6.25
N PRO A 250 7.20 -4.11 6.77
CA PRO A 250 7.76 -5.37 6.29
C PRO A 250 6.85 -6.59 6.50
N ALA A 251 5.93 -6.53 7.47
CA ALA A 251 4.98 -7.61 7.76
C ALA A 251 3.54 -7.27 7.35
N LEU A 252 3.28 -6.03 6.92
CA LEU A 252 1.92 -5.51 6.73
C LEU A 252 1.17 -6.26 5.63
N ARG A 253 1.76 -6.37 4.44
CA ARG A 253 1.14 -7.03 3.29
C ARG A 253 0.81 -8.50 3.59
N HIS A 254 1.78 -9.25 4.12
CA HIS A 254 1.57 -10.64 4.48
C HIS A 254 0.45 -10.79 5.52
N GLY A 255 0.42 -9.94 6.57
CA GLY A 255 -0.64 -9.99 7.57
C GLY A 255 -2.04 -9.74 6.99
N VAL A 256 -2.16 -8.83 6.03
CA VAL A 256 -3.41 -8.56 5.31
C VAL A 256 -3.79 -9.74 4.40
N GLU A 257 -2.84 -10.28 3.64
CA GLU A 257 -3.05 -11.42 2.73
C GLU A 257 -3.50 -12.67 3.48
N THR A 258 -2.90 -12.97 4.63
CA THR A 258 -3.31 -14.07 5.50
C THR A 258 -4.73 -13.89 6.02
N LEU A 259 -5.08 -12.67 6.43
CA LEU A 259 -6.42 -12.38 6.96
C LEU A 259 -7.49 -12.43 5.87
N ALA A 260 -7.16 -11.96 4.66
CA ALA A 260 -8.04 -12.01 3.51
C ALA A 260 -8.15 -13.42 2.89
N GLY A 261 -7.18 -14.31 3.18
CA GLY A 261 -7.10 -15.67 2.67
C GLY A 261 -6.47 -15.77 1.28
N TRP A 262 -5.59 -14.84 0.92
CA TRP A 262 -4.94 -14.77 -0.40
C TRP A 262 -3.64 -15.59 -0.49
N ASP A 263 -3.13 -16.06 0.64
CA ASP A 263 -1.84 -16.78 0.77
C ASP A 263 -1.71 -18.02 -0.13
N GLY A 264 -2.81 -18.56 -0.67
CA GLY A 264 -2.80 -19.66 -1.63
C GLY A 264 -2.41 -19.28 -3.07
N GLU A 265 -2.41 -17.99 -3.44
CA GLU A 265 -2.23 -17.54 -4.83
C GLU A 265 -0.86 -16.90 -5.11
N CYS A 266 -0.12 -16.48 -4.09
CA CYS A 266 1.26 -15.97 -4.23
C CYS A 266 2.25 -16.86 -3.48
N GLY A 267 2.68 -17.93 -4.15
CA GLY A 267 3.81 -18.73 -3.69
C GLY A 267 5.06 -17.86 -3.50
N GLU A 268 5.60 -17.91 -2.29
CA GLU A 268 6.93 -17.42 -1.87
C GLU A 268 7.14 -15.91 -1.84
N HIS A 269 6.63 -15.24 -0.80
CA HIS A 269 7.38 -14.13 -0.23
C HIS A 269 8.59 -14.71 0.54
N PRO A 270 9.84 -14.46 0.12
CA PRO A 270 10.97 -14.88 0.93
C PRO A 270 10.90 -14.11 2.26
N HIS A 271 10.86 -14.86 3.36
CA HIS A 271 11.21 -14.30 4.66
C HIS A 271 12.51 -13.53 4.51
N ILE A 272 12.52 -12.25 4.87
CA ILE A 272 13.75 -11.48 5.02
C ILE A 272 14.61 -12.25 6.03
N LYS A 273 15.60 -12.97 5.53
CA LYS A 273 16.68 -13.56 6.33
C LYS A 273 17.83 -12.57 6.39
#